data_AF-A0A933P301-F1
#
_entry.id   AF-A0A933P301-F1
#
_cell.length_a   1.000
_cell.length_b   1.000
_cell.length_c   1.000
_cell.angle_alpha   90.00
_cell.angle_beta   90.00
_cell.angle_gamma   90.00
#
_symmetry.space_group_name_H-M   'P 1'
#
loop_
_entity.id
_entity.type
_entity.pdbx_description
1 polymer ?
#
loop_
_entity_poly.entity_id
_entity_poly.type
_entity_poly.pdbx_seq_one_letter_code
_entity_poly.pdbx_strand_id
1 'polypeptide(L)'
;MATQQTTLDFAHAARALGREARRRGLVAPSFRSPPRIVGVDRSMRRYPKGATVAVQLKGRPWMAVLSDMIEGVVVANRLQPPHADRLRTELWKGVGADEAVVPFAPQGRVA
;
A
#
# COMPACT_ATOMS: atom_id res chain seq x y z
N MET A 1 17.85 -1.77 -13.75
CA MET A 1 16.59 -1.74 -14.53
C MET A 1 15.46 -1.91 -13.54
N ALA A 2 14.63 -0.91 -13.30
CA ALA A 2 13.51 -1.03 -12.37
C ALA A 2 12.53 -2.08 -12.89
N THR A 3 12.28 -3.15 -12.12
CA THR A 3 11.26 -4.16 -12.44
C THR A 3 9.93 -3.44 -12.60
N GLN A 4 9.40 -3.40 -13.83
CA GLN A 4 8.05 -2.88 -14.06
C GLN A 4 7.07 -3.83 -13.38
N GLN A 5 6.52 -3.39 -12.25
CA GLN A 5 5.48 -4.13 -11.56
C GLN A 5 4.24 -4.21 -12.43
N THR A 6 3.68 -5.41 -12.50
CA THR A 6 2.60 -5.75 -13.41
C THR A 6 1.24 -5.42 -12.78
N THR A 7 0.19 -5.43 -13.60
CA THR A 7 -1.19 -5.37 -13.11
C THR A 7 -1.51 -6.54 -12.16
N LEU A 8 -0.82 -7.68 -12.30
CA LEU A 8 -0.99 -8.83 -11.41
C LEU A 8 -0.45 -8.53 -10.01
N ASP A 9 0.72 -7.91 -9.89
CA ASP A 9 1.32 -7.54 -8.61
C ASP A 9 0.43 -6.54 -7.85
N PHE A 10 -0.10 -5.55 -8.57
CA PHE A 10 -1.11 -4.63 -8.03
C PHE A 10 -2.36 -5.36 -7.53
N ALA A 11 -2.89 -6.30 -8.32
CA ALA A 11 -4.06 -7.08 -7.93
C ALA A 11 -3.76 -8.00 -6.72
N HIS A 12 -2.56 -8.57 -6.63
CA HIS A 12 -2.13 -9.40 -5.51
C HIS A 12 -2.06 -8.59 -4.22
N ALA A 13 -1.37 -7.44 -4.25
CA ALA A 13 -1.30 -6.52 -3.11
C ALA A 13 -2.70 -6.04 -2.68
N ALA A 14 -3.54 -5.62 -3.63
CA ALA A 14 -4.90 -5.17 -3.34
C ALA A 14 -5.74 -6.25 -2.65
N ARG A 15 -5.64 -7.51 -3.10
CA ARG A 15 -6.34 -8.63 -2.48
C ARG A 15 -5.78 -8.95 -1.09
N ALA A 16 -4.46 -8.95 -0.92
CA ALA A 16 -3.81 -9.20 0.37
C ALA A 16 -4.27 -8.18 1.43
N LEU A 17 -4.15 -6.89 1.11
CA LEU A 17 -4.61 -5.80 1.99
C LEU A 17 -6.11 -5.87 2.27
N GLY A 18 -6.91 -6.15 1.24
CA GLY A 18 -8.36 -6.29 1.39
C GLY A 18 -8.76 -7.47 2.28
N ARG A 19 -8.04 -8.60 2.20
CA ARG A 19 -8.28 -9.75 3.12
C ARG A 19 -7.89 -9.39 4.54
N GLU A 20 -6.74 -8.76 4.73
CA GLU A 20 -6.24 -8.38 6.06
C GLU A 20 -7.16 -7.40 6.77
N ALA A 21 -7.62 -6.35 6.06
CA ALA A 21 -8.58 -5.40 6.60
C ALA A 21 -9.91 -6.07 7.01
N ARG A 22 -10.48 -6.92 6.14
CA ARG A 22 -11.73 -7.64 6.45
C ARG A 22 -11.58 -8.58 7.64
N ARG A 23 -10.46 -9.30 7.75
CA ARG A 23 -10.20 -10.23 8.87
C ARG A 23 -10.17 -9.52 10.23
N ARG A 24 -9.95 -8.21 10.23
CA ARG A 24 -9.92 -7.32 11.42
C ARG A 24 -11.21 -6.52 11.62
N GLY A 25 -12.26 -6.77 10.83
CA GLY A 25 -13.52 -6.01 10.88
C GLY A 25 -13.40 -4.57 10.36
N LEU A 26 -12.33 -4.24 9.64
CA LEU A 26 -12.09 -2.91 9.08
C LEU A 26 -12.77 -2.77 7.71
N VAL A 27 -13.04 -1.53 7.32
CA VAL A 27 -13.39 -1.19 5.93
C VAL A 27 -12.21 -1.55 5.04
N ALA A 28 -12.43 -2.48 4.11
CA ALA A 28 -11.47 -2.82 3.06
C ALA A 28 -11.72 -1.92 1.84
N PRO A 29 -10.81 -0.98 1.50
CA PRO A 29 -10.99 -0.14 0.34
C PRO A 29 -10.93 -0.95 -0.96
N SER A 30 -11.68 -0.50 -1.96
CA SER A 30 -11.43 -0.93 -3.34
C SER A 30 -10.23 -0.17 -3.90
N PHE A 31 -9.24 -0.88 -4.43
CA PHE A 31 -8.06 -0.26 -5.05
C PHE A 31 -8.25 -0.08 -6.55
N ARG A 32 -7.83 1.07 -7.09
CA ARG A 32 -7.87 1.41 -8.52
C ARG A 32 -6.58 2.09 -8.98
N SER A 33 -6.36 2.14 -10.29
CA SER A 33 -5.30 2.91 -10.91
C SER A 33 -5.71 3.32 -12.33
N PRO A 34 -5.32 4.52 -12.83
CA PRO A 34 -4.71 5.63 -12.09
C PRO A 34 -5.76 6.45 -11.28
N PRO A 35 -5.32 7.40 -10.43
CA PRO A 35 -6.20 8.42 -9.87
C PRO A 35 -6.87 9.25 -10.97
N ARG A 36 -8.11 9.68 -10.73
CA ARG A 36 -8.85 10.58 -11.65
C ARG A 36 -8.59 12.07 -11.41
N ILE A 37 -7.63 12.38 -10.55
CA ILE A 37 -7.20 13.73 -10.24
C ILE A 37 -5.80 13.88 -10.86
N VAL A 38 -5.60 14.91 -11.67
CA VAL A 38 -4.33 15.15 -12.35
C VAL A 38 -3.27 15.55 -11.31
N GLY A 39 -2.06 15.01 -11.46
CA GLY A 39 -0.90 15.40 -10.65
C GLY A 39 -0.86 14.85 -9.23
N VAL A 40 -1.74 13.90 -8.86
CA VAL A 40 -1.70 13.24 -7.55
C VAL A 40 -1.27 11.79 -7.64
N ASP A 41 -0.43 11.38 -6.70
CA ASP A 41 0.03 9.99 -6.59
C ASP A 41 -1.05 9.07 -6.03
N ARG A 42 -1.93 9.60 -5.18
CA ARG A 42 -3.02 8.87 -4.54
C ARG A 42 -4.24 9.76 -4.37
N SER A 43 -5.43 9.18 -4.54
CA SER A 43 -6.69 9.80 -4.15
C SER A 43 -7.59 8.81 -3.44
N MET A 44 -8.53 9.32 -2.64
CA MET A 44 -9.50 8.50 -1.92
C MET A 44 -10.89 9.13 -2.03
N ARG A 45 -11.89 8.29 -2.31
CA ARG A 45 -13.30 8.64 -2.24
C ARG A 45 -13.97 7.80 -1.16
N ARG A 46 -14.59 8.46 -0.19
CA ARG A 46 -15.40 7.81 0.86
C ARG A 46 -16.87 7.78 0.46
N TYR A 47 -17.59 6.76 0.93
CA TYR A 47 -19.03 6.61 0.81
C TYR A 47 -19.55 5.88 2.05
N PRO A 48 -20.87 5.87 2.34
CA PRO A 48 -21.40 5.49 3.66
C PRO A 48 -20.93 4.14 4.21
N LYS A 49 -20.63 3.17 3.34
CA LYS A 49 -20.20 1.81 3.72
C LYS A 49 -18.85 1.40 3.12
N GLY A 50 -18.03 2.34 2.68
CA GLY A 50 -16.74 1.98 2.10
C GLY A 50 -15.89 3.13 1.59
N ALA A 51 -14.77 2.75 0.98
CA ALA A 51 -13.84 3.69 0.36
C ALA A 51 -13.25 3.10 -0.91
N THR A 52 -12.93 3.98 -1.86
CA THR A 52 -12.10 3.65 -3.02
C THR A 52 -10.81 4.43 -2.90
N VAL A 53 -9.68 3.73 -3.01
CA VAL A 53 -8.34 4.32 -3.05
C VAL A 53 -7.80 4.12 -4.45
N ALA A 54 -7.43 5.19 -5.13
CA ALA A 54 -6.76 5.12 -6.42
C ALA A 54 -5.29 5.53 -6.26
N VAL A 55 -4.37 4.78 -6.87
CA VAL A 55 -2.92 5.03 -6.78
C VAL A 55 -2.27 5.06 -8.17
N GLN A 56 -1.27 5.92 -8.32
CA GLN A 56 -0.45 6.02 -9.52
C GLN A 56 0.57 4.88 -9.52
N LEU A 57 0.60 4.10 -10.61
CA LEU A 57 1.54 2.98 -10.77
C LEU A 57 2.74 3.37 -11.63
N LYS A 58 2.49 4.00 -12.79
CA LYS A 58 3.54 4.33 -13.75
C LYS A 58 4.47 5.40 -13.17
N GLY A 59 5.78 5.17 -13.33
CA GLY A 59 6.83 6.09 -12.90
C GLY A 59 7.08 6.10 -11.40
N ARG A 60 6.46 5.20 -10.62
CA ARG A 60 6.61 5.15 -9.16
C ARG A 60 7.32 3.88 -8.70
N PRO A 61 8.22 3.98 -7.69
CA PRO A 61 8.76 2.80 -7.02
C PRO A 61 7.64 1.95 -6.41
N TRP A 62 7.77 0.64 -6.50
CA TRP A 62 6.76 -0.29 -5.99
C TRP A 62 6.44 -0.08 -4.50
N MET A 63 7.47 0.15 -3.69
CA MET A 63 7.32 0.43 -2.26
C MET A 63 6.51 1.70 -1.99
N ALA A 64 6.60 2.72 -2.84
CA ALA A 64 5.79 3.93 -2.71
C ALA A 64 4.31 3.63 -3.01
N VAL A 65 4.03 2.79 -4.01
CA VAL A 65 2.67 2.32 -4.33
C VAL A 65 2.09 1.54 -3.16
N LEU A 66 2.82 0.56 -2.61
CA LEU A 66 2.38 -0.22 -1.46
C LEU A 66 2.12 0.65 -0.23
N SER A 67 3.02 1.59 0.05
CA SER A 67 2.86 2.57 1.14
C SER A 67 1.55 3.36 0.99
N ASP A 68 1.27 3.86 -0.22
CA ASP A 68 0.04 4.58 -0.53
C ASP A 68 -1.22 3.71 -0.37
N MET A 69 -1.15 2.44 -0.78
CA MET A 69 -2.24 1.48 -0.61
C MET A 69 -2.50 1.19 0.88
N ILE A 70 -1.45 0.94 1.66
CA ILE A 70 -1.51 0.70 3.11
C ILE A 70 -2.10 1.92 3.83
N GLU A 71 -1.56 3.11 3.54
CA GLU A 71 -2.05 4.35 4.13
C GLU A 71 -3.51 4.62 3.71
N GLY A 72 -3.92 4.15 2.53
CA GLY A 72 -5.31 4.17 2.09
C GLY A 72 -6.23 3.38 3.03
N VAL A 73 -5.79 2.22 3.54
CA VAL A 73 -6.54 1.44 4.54
C VAL A 73 -6.63 2.19 5.87
N VAL A 74 -5.52 2.76 6.35
CA VAL A 74 -5.48 3.51 7.62
C VAL A 74 -6.43 4.70 7.58
N VAL A 75 -6.32 5.53 6.55
CA VAL A 75 -7.13 6.75 6.40
C VAL A 75 -8.60 6.45 6.11
N ALA A 76 -8.91 5.35 5.39
CA ALA A 76 -10.28 4.91 5.19
C ALA A 76 -10.96 4.55 6.52
N ASN A 77 -10.21 4.01 7.47
CA ASN A 77 -10.69 3.58 8.79
C ASN A 77 -10.48 4.63 9.90
N ARG A 78 -9.94 5.82 9.57
CA ARG A 78 -9.73 6.95 10.51
C ARG A 78 -8.93 6.57 11.75
N LEU A 79 -8.03 5.60 11.64
CA LEU A 79 -7.25 5.13 12.77
C LEU A 79 -6.26 6.20 13.23
N GLN A 80 -6.09 6.30 14.54
CA GLN A 80 -5.12 7.17 15.19
C GLN A 80 -3.99 6.35 15.81
N PRO A 81 -2.83 6.95 16.10
CA PRO A 81 -1.80 6.30 16.92
C PRO A 81 -2.38 5.81 18.27
N PRO A 82 -1.94 4.65 18.79
CA PRO A 82 -0.94 3.73 18.22
C PRO A 82 -1.54 2.69 17.25
N HIS A 83 -2.87 2.66 17.07
CA HIS A 83 -3.54 1.65 16.25
C HIS A 83 -3.17 1.76 14.77
N ALA A 84 -3.00 2.99 14.28
CA ALA A 84 -2.54 3.25 12.92
C ALA A 84 -1.16 2.61 12.65
N ASP A 85 -0.21 2.76 13.57
CA ASP A 85 1.16 2.26 13.40
C ASP A 85 1.23 0.74 13.48
N ARG A 86 0.47 0.15 14.41
CA ARG A 86 0.32 -1.31 14.47
C ARG A 86 -0.26 -1.86 13.16
N LEU A 87 -1.31 -1.22 12.62
CA LEU A 87 -1.90 -1.69 11.37
C LEU A 87 -0.93 -1.56 10.20
N ARG A 88 -0.16 -0.47 10.09
CA ARG A 88 0.85 -0.31 9.03
C ARG A 88 1.86 -1.47 9.06
N THR A 89 2.42 -1.77 10.23
CA THR A 89 3.35 -2.88 10.42
C THR A 89 2.76 -4.21 9.96
N GLU A 90 1.51 -4.48 10.33
CA GLU A 90 0.83 -5.73 10.00
C GLU A 90 0.48 -5.84 8.50
N LEU A 91 0.03 -4.74 7.89
CA LEU A 91 -0.27 -4.70 6.46
C LEU A 91 1.01 -4.86 5.62
N TRP A 92 2.13 -4.28 6.06
CA TRP A 92 3.44 -4.48 5.44
C TRP A 92 3.87 -5.94 5.47
N LYS A 93 3.73 -6.63 6.61
CA LYS A 93 3.97 -8.09 6.68
C LYS A 93 3.08 -8.88 5.71
N GLY A 94 1.82 -8.46 5.57
CA GLY A 94 0.85 -9.10 4.69
C GLY A 94 1.10 -8.94 3.18
N VAL A 95 1.84 -7.90 2.76
CA VAL A 95 2.22 -7.68 1.35
C VAL A 95 3.67 -8.02 1.05
N GLY A 96 4.56 -7.96 2.05
CA GLY A 96 6.00 -8.22 1.94
C GLY A 96 6.41 -9.69 2.08
N ALA A 97 5.45 -10.62 2.15
CA ALA A 97 5.75 -12.06 2.19
C ALA A 97 6.34 -12.62 0.88
N ASP A 98 6.66 -11.75 -0.10
CA ASP A 98 7.24 -12.12 -1.39
C ASP A 98 8.38 -11.16 -1.83
N GLU A 99 9.10 -10.55 -0.88
CA GLU A 99 10.39 -9.90 -1.18
C GLU A 99 11.46 -10.43 -0.23
N ALA A 100 12.43 -11.15 -0.80
CA ALA A 100 13.63 -11.57 -0.11
C ALA A 100 14.32 -10.35 0.50
N VAL A 101 14.61 -10.42 1.81
CA VAL A 101 15.46 -9.46 2.50
C VAL A 101 16.80 -9.42 1.77
N VAL A 102 17.07 -8.35 1.03
CA VAL A 102 18.42 -8.08 0.54
C VAL A 102 19.22 -7.59 1.75
N PRO A 103 20.26 -8.31 2.20
CA PRO A 103 21.08 -7.82 3.29
C PRO A 103 21.70 -6.49 2.86
N PHE A 104 21.52 -5.46 3.69
CA PHE A 104 22.27 -4.22 3.54
C PHE A 104 23.76 -4.55 3.72
N ALA A 105 24.51 -4.60 2.61
CA ALA A 105 25.96 -4.63 2.67
C ALA A 105 26.43 -3.25 3.17
N PRO A 106 27.21 -3.17 4.27
CA PRO A 106 27.72 -1.90 4.75
C PRO A 106 28.61 -1.29 3.66
N GLN A 107 28.21 -0.10 3.17
CA GLN A 107 29.06 0.65 2.25
C GLN A 107 30.33 1.03 3.00
N GLY A 108 31.47 0.64 2.43
CA GLY A 108 32.80 0.74 3.02
C GLY A 108 33.05 2.12 3.64
N ARG A 109 33.67 2.09 4.83
CA ARG A 109 34.14 3.26 5.55
C ARG A 109 35.07 4.05 4.62
N VAL A 110 34.75 5.32 4.37
CA VAL A 110 35.62 6.26 3.66
C VAL A 110 36.89 6.42 4.50
N ALA A 111 38.04 6.15 3.88
CA ALA A 111 39.36 6.39 4.46
C ALA A 111 39.71 7.87 4.44
#